data_AF-A0A2V6MWJ8-F1
#
_entry.id   AF-A0A2V6MWJ8-F1
#
_cell.length_a   1.000
_cell.length_b   1.000
_cell.length_c   1.000
_cell.angle_alpha   90.00
_cell.angle_beta   90.00
_cell.angle_gamma   90.00
#
_symmetry.space_group_name_H-M   'P 1'
#
loop_
_entity.id
_entity.type
_entity.pdbx_description
1 polymer ?
#
loop_
_entity_poly.entity_id
_entity_poly.type
_entity_poly.pdbx_seq_one_letter_code
_entity_poly.pdbx_strand_id
1 'polypeptide(L)'
;MVTAAARVKYPKPICYSPFLKYVFIHIPMCAGSSIHRALGVLHAQCSLPVGKPKYHKHAKAATVREVLGPAWNECFKFAFIRNPWDLMVSSYHWWLTYAEIFPALHKDVARIREMGSFSVFNRSEFGGSMLNEHHGRDLTEWISDGNEIIVDFVGRYENLDEDWSKVC
;
A
#
# COMPACT_ATOMS: atom_id res chain seq x y z
N MET A 1 21.21 -9.60 21.84
CA MET A 1 19.79 -9.52 22.22
C MET A 1 19.29 -8.14 21.83
N VAL A 2 18.58 -8.01 20.70
CA VAL A 2 17.95 -6.74 20.32
C VAL A 2 16.61 -6.71 21.04
N THR A 3 16.48 -5.78 21.99
CA THR A 3 15.26 -5.56 22.77
C THR A 3 14.10 -5.25 21.85
N ALA A 4 13.03 -6.06 21.94
CA ALA A 4 11.77 -5.80 21.27
C ALA A 4 11.20 -4.46 21.79
N ALA A 5 11.35 -3.40 21.00
CA ALA A 5 10.73 -2.13 21.28
C ALA A 5 9.21 -2.36 21.47
N ALA A 6 8.67 -1.82 22.57
CA ALA A 6 7.27 -1.93 22.90
C ALA A 6 6.41 -1.53 21.69
N ARG A 7 5.51 -2.44 21.29
CA ARG A 7 4.64 -2.29 20.12
C ARG A 7 3.75 -1.07 20.32
N VAL A 8 4.05 0.04 19.64
CA VAL A 8 3.04 1.07 19.39
C VAL A 8 1.91 0.37 18.64
N LYS A 9 0.73 0.27 19.26
CA LYS A 9 -0.44 -0.35 18.66
C LYS A 9 -0.92 0.59 17.56
N TYR A 10 -0.39 0.42 16.35
CA TYR A 10 -0.72 1.27 15.22
C TYR A 10 -2.23 1.22 14.97
N PRO A 11 -2.89 2.38 14.80
CA PRO A 11 -4.30 2.41 14.45
C PRO A 11 -4.51 1.62 13.17
N LYS A 12 -5.64 0.91 13.09
CA LYS A 12 -5.99 0.16 11.89
C LYS A 12 -6.02 1.12 10.69
N PRO A 13 -5.48 0.73 9.53
CA PRO A 13 -5.43 1.61 8.37
C PRO A 13 -6.84 2.03 7.97
N ILE A 14 -7.01 3.33 7.72
CA ILE A 14 -8.23 3.90 7.14
C ILE A 14 -7.99 4.02 5.64
N CYS A 15 -8.71 3.22 4.87
CA CYS A 15 -8.57 3.20 3.41
C CYS A 15 -9.55 4.15 2.72
N TYR A 16 -10.65 4.54 3.36
CA TYR A 16 -11.63 5.43 2.77
C TYR A 16 -12.53 6.07 3.84
N SER A 17 -13.22 7.14 3.46
CA SER A 17 -14.19 7.84 4.29
C SER A 17 -15.38 8.29 3.44
N PRO A 18 -16.61 7.79 3.69
CA PRO A 18 -17.81 8.32 3.05
C PRO A 18 -18.11 9.76 3.48
N PHE A 19 -17.69 10.16 4.68
CA PHE A 19 -17.92 11.50 5.20
C PHE A 19 -17.01 12.53 4.54
N LEU A 20 -15.71 12.24 4.47
CA LEU A 20 -14.72 13.09 3.78
C LEU A 20 -14.65 12.81 2.28
N LYS A 21 -15.45 11.86 1.79
CA LYS A 21 -15.56 11.46 0.38
C LYS A 21 -14.20 11.18 -0.27
N TYR A 22 -13.39 10.32 0.35
CA TYR A 22 -12.14 9.87 -0.26
C TYR A 22 -12.01 8.35 -0.23
N VAL A 23 -11.23 7.81 -1.17
CA VAL A 23 -10.72 6.44 -1.21
C VAL A 23 -9.22 6.50 -1.50
N PHE A 24 -8.42 5.90 -0.62
CA PHE A 24 -6.99 5.74 -0.80
C PHE A 24 -6.67 4.30 -1.24
N ILE A 25 -6.11 4.17 -2.44
CA ILE A 25 -5.62 2.90 -2.97
C ILE A 25 -4.15 2.75 -2.58
N HIS A 26 -3.88 1.88 -1.59
CA HIS A 26 -2.54 1.69 -1.04
C HIS A 26 -1.76 0.65 -1.84
N ILE A 27 -0.90 1.14 -2.73
CA ILE A 27 0.11 0.33 -3.43
C ILE A 27 1.28 0.02 -2.48
N PRO A 28 1.70 -1.25 -2.32
CA PRO A 28 2.85 -1.59 -1.47
C PRO A 28 4.08 -0.72 -1.76
N MET A 29 4.78 -0.32 -0.71
CA MET A 29 6.05 0.42 -0.78
C MET A 29 5.99 1.85 -1.33
N CYS A 30 4.78 2.42 -1.52
CA CYS A 30 4.56 3.79 -1.98
C CYS A 30 4.07 4.73 -0.84
N ALA A 31 4.79 4.77 0.29
CA ALA A 31 4.45 5.58 1.48
C ALA A 31 3.09 5.33 2.16
N GLY A 32 2.33 4.28 1.79
CA GLY A 32 0.97 4.13 2.30
C GLY A 32 0.83 3.96 3.81
N SER A 33 1.86 3.45 4.52
CA SER A 33 1.85 3.44 5.99
C SER A 33 1.85 4.86 6.59
N SER A 34 2.60 5.80 6.00
CA SER A 34 2.62 7.20 6.42
C SER A 34 1.30 7.90 6.11
N ILE A 35 0.74 7.65 4.93
CA ILE A 35 -0.56 8.19 4.51
C ILE A 35 -1.68 7.69 5.42
N HIS A 36 -1.75 6.39 5.70
CA HIS A 36 -2.74 5.85 6.65
C HIS A 36 -2.60 6.47 8.05
N ARG A 37 -1.37 6.79 8.48
CA ARG A 37 -1.14 7.48 9.76
C ARG A 37 -1.72 8.89 9.72
N ALA A 38 -1.45 9.66 8.67
CA ALA A 38 -2.00 11.01 8.51
C ALA A 38 -3.54 11.01 8.47
N LEU A 39 -4.14 10.14 7.67
CA LEU A 39 -5.60 9.97 7.61
C LEU A 39 -6.17 9.49 8.96
N GLY A 40 -5.46 8.63 9.67
CA GLY A 40 -5.84 8.19 11.02
C GLY A 40 -5.89 9.32 12.04
N VAL A 41 -4.89 10.23 12.01
CA VAL A 41 -4.87 11.43 12.86
C VAL A 41 -6.05 12.35 12.51
N LEU A 42 -6.30 12.59 11.23
CA LEU A 42 -7.42 13.42 10.78
C LEU A 42 -8.77 12.86 11.27
N HIS A 43 -9.01 11.56 11.11
CA HIS A 43 -10.24 10.94 11.59
C HIS A 43 -10.40 11.02 13.10
N ALA A 44 -9.31 10.84 13.86
CA ALA A 44 -9.34 10.95 15.31
C ALA A 44 -9.66 12.39 15.76
N GLN A 45 -9.02 13.39 15.16
CA GLN A 45 -9.25 14.81 15.46
C GLN A 45 -10.69 15.23 15.17
N CYS A 46 -11.26 14.74 14.07
CA CYS A 46 -12.62 15.08 13.67
C CYS A 46 -13.69 14.10 14.22
N SER A 47 -13.31 13.14 15.06
CA SER A 47 -14.21 12.09 15.59
C SER A 47 -15.01 11.35 14.50
N LEU A 48 -14.37 11.11 13.35
CA LEU A 48 -15.03 10.53 12.18
C LEU A 48 -15.09 9.00 12.24
N PRO A 49 -16.20 8.39 11.78
CA PRO A 49 -16.29 6.95 11.71
C PRO A 49 -15.32 6.38 10.67
N VAL A 50 -14.94 5.12 10.88
CA VAL A 50 -14.23 4.34 9.86
C VAL A 50 -15.25 3.71 8.92
N GLY A 51 -15.02 3.82 7.60
CA GLY A 51 -15.91 3.25 6.58
C GLY A 51 -16.16 1.75 6.74
N LYS A 52 -17.39 1.32 6.41
CA LYS A 52 -17.81 -0.08 6.20
C LYS A 52 -18.52 -0.21 4.85
N PRO A 53 -18.37 -1.33 4.10
CA PRO A 53 -17.62 -2.55 4.43
C PRO A 53 -16.09 -2.39 4.43
N LYS A 54 -15.38 -3.33 5.06
CA LYS A 54 -13.91 -3.35 5.08
C LYS A 54 -13.36 -4.22 3.96
N TYR A 55 -12.20 -3.84 3.45
CA TYR A 55 -11.40 -4.61 2.50
C TYR A 55 -9.92 -4.59 2.91
N HIS A 56 -9.11 -5.46 2.30
CA HIS A 56 -7.68 -5.49 2.56
C HIS A 56 -7.02 -4.18 2.12
N LYS A 57 -6.10 -3.62 2.91
CA LYS A 57 -5.48 -2.31 2.60
C LYS A 57 -4.81 -2.25 1.22
N HIS A 58 -4.24 -3.36 0.77
CA HIS A 58 -3.60 -3.48 -0.55
C HIS A 58 -4.54 -3.99 -1.66
N ALA A 59 -5.86 -3.94 -1.46
CA ALA A 59 -6.81 -4.29 -2.50
C ALA A 59 -6.67 -3.37 -3.72
N LYS A 60 -6.76 -3.96 -4.92
CA LYS A 60 -6.71 -3.23 -6.20
C LYS A 60 -7.99 -2.41 -6.38
N ALA A 61 -7.89 -1.30 -7.11
CA ALA A 61 -8.97 -0.33 -7.29
C ALA A 61 -10.27 -0.97 -7.82
N ALA A 62 -10.17 -1.89 -8.79
CA ALA A 62 -11.33 -2.59 -9.33
C ALA A 62 -12.10 -3.36 -8.24
N THR A 63 -11.39 -4.11 -7.39
CA THR A 63 -11.97 -4.81 -6.24
C THR A 63 -12.57 -3.84 -5.22
N VAL A 64 -11.90 -2.71 -4.96
CA VAL A 64 -12.42 -1.70 -4.02
C VAL A 64 -13.71 -1.07 -4.56
N ARG A 65 -13.78 -0.78 -5.87
CA ARG A 65 -14.99 -0.27 -6.54
C ARG A 65 -16.16 -1.24 -6.39
N GLU A 66 -15.94 -2.54 -6.60
CA GLU A 66 -16.97 -3.58 -6.39
C GLU A 66 -17.46 -3.61 -4.94
N VAL A 67 -16.54 -3.55 -3.97
CA VAL A 67 -16.87 -3.59 -2.53
C VAL A 67 -17.63 -2.34 -2.08
N LEU A 68 -17.29 -1.16 -2.61
CA LEU A 68 -17.92 0.11 -2.21
C LEU A 68 -19.20 0.42 -2.99
N GLY A 69 -19.38 -0.15 -4.18
CA GLY A 69 -20.56 0.09 -5.01
C GLY A 69 -20.77 1.59 -5.28
N PRO A 70 -22.00 2.13 -5.11
CA PRO A 70 -22.29 3.53 -5.38
C PRO A 70 -21.38 4.54 -4.64
N ALA A 71 -20.93 4.21 -3.42
CA ALA A 71 -20.08 5.09 -2.63
C ALA A 71 -18.72 5.37 -3.31
N TRP A 72 -18.25 4.49 -4.19
CA TRP A 72 -17.05 4.73 -5.00
C TRP A 72 -17.20 5.99 -5.85
N ASN A 73 -18.35 6.18 -6.49
CA ASN A 73 -18.59 7.30 -7.41
C ASN A 73 -18.68 8.64 -6.68
N GLU A 74 -19.03 8.62 -5.40
CA GLU A 74 -19.15 9.83 -4.57
C GLU A 74 -17.82 10.27 -3.94
N CYS A 75 -16.79 9.41 -3.99
CA CYS A 75 -15.50 9.68 -3.39
C CYS A 75 -14.48 10.13 -4.43
N PHE A 76 -13.53 10.97 -4.00
CA PHE A 76 -12.26 11.23 -4.66
C PHE A 76 -11.29 10.07 -4.39
N LYS A 77 -10.76 9.46 -5.45
CA LYS A 77 -9.90 8.28 -5.42
C LYS A 77 -8.48 8.71 -5.67
N PHE A 78 -7.56 8.34 -4.81
CA PHE A 78 -6.15 8.65 -5.03
C PHE A 78 -5.24 7.50 -4.67
N ALA A 79 -4.07 7.51 -5.29
CA ALA A 79 -2.98 6.59 -5.02
C ALA A 79 -1.65 7.35 -5.05
N PHE A 80 -0.62 6.73 -4.49
CA PHE A 80 0.76 7.17 -4.67
C PHE A 80 1.55 6.03 -5.32
N ILE A 81 2.38 6.39 -6.29
CA ILE A 81 3.35 5.50 -6.94
C ILE A 81 4.76 5.89 -6.55
N ARG A 82 5.73 5.04 -6.88
CA ARG A 82 7.15 5.27 -6.65
C ARG A 82 7.92 4.88 -7.90
N ASN A 83 9.11 5.43 -8.09
CA ASN A 83 10.04 4.95 -9.09
C ASN A 83 10.17 3.41 -9.00
N PRO A 84 9.93 2.66 -10.10
CA PRO A 84 9.93 1.19 -10.04
C PRO A 84 11.24 0.57 -9.54
N TRP A 85 12.39 1.19 -9.83
CA TRP A 85 13.68 0.69 -9.35
C TRP A 85 13.82 0.84 -7.84
N ASP A 86 13.53 2.03 -7.33
CA ASP A 86 13.56 2.30 -5.88
C ASP A 86 12.52 1.47 -5.13
N LEU A 87 11.37 1.23 -5.75
CA LEU A 87 10.34 0.36 -5.22
C LEU A 87 10.84 -1.07 -5.08
N MET A 88 11.51 -1.62 -6.10
CA MET A 88 12.05 -2.98 -6.04
C MET A 88 13.17 -3.14 -5.01
N VAL A 89 14.06 -2.14 -4.90
CA VAL A 89 15.07 -2.11 -3.82
C VAL A 89 14.39 -2.09 -2.46
N SER A 90 13.34 -1.27 -2.30
CA SER A 90 12.58 -1.19 -1.05
C SER A 90 11.86 -2.51 -0.72
N SER A 91 11.27 -3.17 -1.71
CA SER A 91 10.62 -4.49 -1.59
C SER A 91 11.61 -5.56 -1.13
N TYR A 92 12.80 -5.59 -1.74
CA TYR A 92 13.87 -6.51 -1.34
C TYR A 92 14.27 -6.33 0.13
N HIS A 93 14.53 -5.10 0.56
CA HIS A 93 14.86 -4.82 1.95
C HIS A 93 13.69 -5.10 2.91
N TRP A 94 12.45 -4.88 2.48
CA TRP A 94 11.26 -5.24 3.27
C TRP A 94 11.21 -6.74 3.55
N TRP A 95 11.47 -7.58 2.54
CA TRP A 95 11.55 -9.04 2.69
C TRP A 95 12.65 -9.47 3.67
N LEU A 96 13.82 -8.85 3.60
CA LEU A 96 14.95 -9.22 4.45
C LEU A 96 14.81 -8.75 5.91
N THR A 97 14.00 -7.73 6.17
CA THR A 97 13.92 -7.06 7.47
C THR A 97 12.55 -7.20 8.12
N TYR A 98 11.50 -6.70 7.48
CA TYR A 98 10.18 -6.55 8.07
C TYR A 98 9.31 -7.80 7.89
N ALA A 99 9.43 -8.50 6.75
CA ALA A 99 8.58 -9.67 6.46
C ALA A 99 8.72 -10.79 7.50
N GLU A 100 9.88 -10.92 8.14
CA GLU A 100 10.16 -11.90 9.22
C GLU A 100 9.15 -11.81 10.38
N ILE A 101 8.55 -10.65 10.62
CA ILE A 101 7.57 -10.49 11.71
C ILE A 101 6.26 -11.24 11.43
N PHE A 102 6.01 -11.64 10.18
CA PHE A 102 4.79 -12.33 9.77
C PHE A 102 5.06 -13.83 9.61
N PRO A 103 4.56 -14.69 10.51
CA PRO A 103 4.82 -16.13 10.43
C PRO A 103 4.42 -16.78 9.11
N ALA A 104 3.36 -16.25 8.47
CA ALA A 104 2.91 -16.74 7.16
C ALA A 104 3.96 -16.56 6.04
N LEU A 105 4.91 -15.64 6.22
CA LEU A 105 5.93 -15.29 5.21
C LEU A 105 7.29 -15.93 5.48
N HIS A 106 7.47 -16.66 6.59
CA HIS A 106 8.77 -17.21 7.00
C HIS A 106 9.43 -18.09 5.94
N LYS A 107 8.64 -18.90 5.21
CA LYS A 107 9.15 -19.74 4.12
C LYS A 107 9.71 -18.90 2.98
N ASP A 108 9.01 -17.85 2.58
CA ASP A 108 9.45 -16.98 1.50
C ASP A 108 10.64 -16.12 1.92
N VAL A 109 10.67 -15.64 3.17
CA VAL A 109 11.84 -14.95 3.73
C VAL A 109 13.09 -15.83 3.68
N ALA A 110 12.99 -17.12 4.05
CA ALA A 110 14.10 -18.06 3.96
C ALA A 110 14.59 -18.21 2.51
N ARG A 111 13.67 -18.43 1.56
CA ARG A 111 13.99 -18.53 0.13
C ARG A 111 14.68 -17.27 -0.40
N ILE A 112 14.21 -16.08 -0.02
CA ILE A 112 14.79 -14.80 -0.45
C ILE A 112 16.19 -14.57 0.16
N ARG A 113 16.43 -15.02 1.39
CA ARG A 113 17.78 -14.99 1.98
C ARG A 113 18.74 -15.91 1.25
N GLU A 114 18.29 -17.11 0.88
CA GLU A 114 19.08 -18.07 0.11
C GLU A 114 19.48 -17.54 -1.28
N MET A 115 18.68 -16.65 -1.88
CA MET A 115 19.03 -15.99 -3.15
C MET A 115 20.30 -15.12 -3.07
N GLY A 116 20.67 -14.66 -1.87
CA GLY A 116 21.95 -13.99 -1.58
C GLY A 116 22.18 -12.62 -2.21
N SER A 117 21.37 -12.18 -3.17
CA SER A 117 21.55 -10.88 -3.82
C SER A 117 20.25 -10.28 -4.37
N PHE A 118 20.20 -8.94 -4.42
CA PHE A 118 19.11 -8.19 -5.06
C PHE A 118 18.91 -8.60 -6.53
N SER A 119 20.01 -8.83 -7.25
CA SER A 119 19.97 -9.22 -8.66
C SER A 119 19.24 -10.54 -8.90
N VAL A 120 19.45 -11.54 -8.05
CA VAL A 120 18.75 -12.84 -8.14
C VAL A 120 17.30 -12.69 -7.70
N PHE A 121 17.05 -11.96 -6.60
CA PHE A 121 15.70 -11.62 -6.15
C PHE A 121 14.86 -10.94 -7.26
N ASN A 122 15.42 -9.93 -7.94
CA ASN A 122 14.70 -9.17 -8.96
C ASN A 122 14.33 -10.02 -10.19
N ARG A 123 15.06 -11.11 -10.46
CA ARG A 123 14.75 -12.07 -11.53
C ARG A 123 13.88 -13.24 -11.07
N SER A 124 13.59 -13.35 -9.77
CA SER A 124 12.73 -14.38 -9.20
C SER A 124 11.25 -14.00 -9.31
N GLU A 125 10.35 -14.92 -8.93
CA GLU A 125 8.91 -14.62 -8.85
C GLU A 125 8.60 -13.42 -7.93
N PHE A 126 9.34 -13.26 -6.83
CA PHE A 126 9.14 -12.16 -5.88
C PHE A 126 9.46 -10.78 -6.48
N GLY A 127 10.31 -10.73 -7.50
CA GLY A 127 10.67 -9.50 -8.21
C GLY A 127 9.95 -9.32 -9.54
N GLY A 128 9.56 -10.41 -10.20
CA GLY A 128 8.98 -10.39 -11.54
C GLY A 128 7.45 -10.45 -11.59
N SER A 129 6.78 -10.93 -10.54
CA SER A 129 5.33 -11.10 -10.53
C SER A 129 4.66 -10.69 -9.22
N MET A 130 5.42 -10.11 -8.29
CA MET A 130 4.94 -9.73 -6.97
C MET A 130 5.47 -8.35 -6.57
N LEU A 131 4.65 -7.62 -5.81
CA LEU A 131 5.07 -6.49 -4.99
C LEU A 131 4.90 -6.89 -3.53
N ASN A 132 6.01 -7.11 -2.84
CA ASN A 132 6.07 -7.81 -1.56
C ASN A 132 5.32 -9.15 -1.63
N GLU A 133 4.33 -9.38 -0.77
CA GLU A 133 3.52 -10.60 -0.68
C GLU A 133 2.32 -10.61 -1.64
N HIS A 134 2.16 -9.61 -2.51
CA HIS A 134 0.99 -9.47 -3.37
C HIS A 134 1.31 -9.65 -4.86
N HIS A 135 0.51 -10.46 -5.55
CA HIS A 135 0.66 -10.65 -7.00
C HIS A 135 0.23 -9.42 -7.81
N GLY A 136 1.13 -9.00 -8.69
CA GLY A 136 0.91 -7.98 -9.70
C GLY A 136 2.22 -7.62 -10.38
N ARG A 137 2.18 -7.44 -11.71
CA ARG A 137 3.38 -7.28 -12.53
C ARG A 137 3.84 -5.82 -12.63
N ASP A 138 2.92 -4.88 -12.44
CA ASP A 138 3.21 -3.47 -12.46
C ASP A 138 2.32 -2.70 -11.45
N LEU A 139 2.67 -1.43 -11.23
CA LEU A 139 1.96 -0.54 -10.32
C LEU A 139 0.57 -0.13 -10.84
N THR A 140 0.37 -0.16 -12.16
CA THR A 140 -0.91 0.23 -12.77
C THR A 140 -2.00 -0.78 -12.45
N GLU A 141 -1.65 -2.07 -12.27
CA GLU A 141 -2.61 -3.09 -11.83
C GLU A 141 -3.33 -2.73 -10.51
N TRP A 142 -2.73 -1.92 -9.64
CA TRP A 142 -3.40 -1.49 -8.40
C TRP A 142 -4.46 -0.42 -8.62
N ILE A 143 -4.34 0.38 -9.67
CA ILE A 143 -5.16 1.58 -9.89
C ILE A 143 -6.03 1.50 -11.14
N SER A 144 -5.90 0.42 -11.90
CA SER A 144 -6.63 0.19 -13.14
C SER A 144 -7.79 -0.78 -13.00
N ASP A 145 -8.73 -0.68 -13.93
CA ASP A 145 -9.66 -1.73 -14.32
C ASP A 145 -9.45 -2.02 -15.82
N GLY A 146 -8.89 -3.19 -16.13
CA GLY A 146 -8.34 -3.45 -17.46
C GLY A 146 -7.24 -2.44 -17.80
N ASN A 147 -7.43 -1.68 -18.88
CA ASN A 147 -6.48 -0.67 -19.36
C ASN A 147 -6.79 0.75 -18.89
N GLU A 148 -7.88 0.95 -18.14
CA GLU A 148 -8.30 2.27 -17.69
C GLU A 148 -7.84 2.51 -16.27
N ILE A 149 -7.18 3.64 -16.04
CA ILE A 149 -6.89 4.14 -14.70
C ILE A 149 -8.19 4.68 -14.12
N ILE A 150 -8.63 4.12 -12.99
CA ILE A 150 -9.94 4.42 -12.37
C ILE A 150 -9.82 5.22 -11.06
N VAL A 151 -8.66 5.83 -10.82
CA VAL A 151 -8.43 6.76 -9.72
C VAL A 151 -8.35 8.20 -10.25
N ASP A 152 -8.77 9.16 -9.44
CA ASP A 152 -8.84 10.57 -9.83
C ASP A 152 -7.49 11.28 -9.73
N PHE A 153 -6.57 10.79 -8.87
CA PHE A 153 -5.23 11.35 -8.71
C PHE A 153 -4.17 10.28 -8.42
N VAL A 154 -2.99 10.47 -9.03
CA VAL A 154 -1.81 9.62 -8.80
C VAL A 154 -0.62 10.51 -8.44
N GLY A 155 -0.30 10.56 -7.15
CA GLY A 155 0.88 11.26 -6.63
C GLY A 155 2.15 10.41 -6.75
N ARG A 156 3.32 11.06 -6.66
CA ARG A 156 4.63 10.41 -6.67
C ARG A 156 5.27 10.48 -5.30
N TYR A 157 5.81 9.36 -4.86
CA TYR A 157 6.59 9.25 -3.62
C TYR A 157 7.77 10.22 -3.60
N GLU A 158 8.39 10.44 -4.76
CA GLU A 158 9.54 11.33 -4.91
C GLU A 158 9.17 12.80 -4.69
N ASN A 159 7.88 13.14 -4.84
CA ASN A 159 7.33 14.48 -4.63
C ASN A 159 6.26 14.46 -3.52
N LEU A 160 6.45 13.62 -2.50
CA LEU A 160 5.39 13.29 -1.54
C LEU A 160 4.76 14.53 -0.91
N ASP A 161 5.54 15.51 -0.46
CA ASP A 161 5.01 16.71 0.19
C ASP A 161 4.16 17.57 -0.76
N GLU A 162 4.63 17.77 -1.99
CA GLU A 162 3.93 18.54 -3.01
C GLU A 162 2.62 17.85 -3.42
N ASP A 163 2.68 16.56 -3.73
CA ASP A 163 1.51 15.81 -4.17
C ASP A 163 0.52 15.53 -3.02
N TRP A 164 1.02 15.42 -1.78
CA TRP A 164 0.15 15.32 -0.61
C TRP A 164 -0.66 16.59 -0.39
N SER A 165 -0.08 17.78 -0.62
CA SER A 165 -0.80 19.06 -0.50
C SER A 165 -1.94 19.24 -1.52
N LYS A 166 -1.96 18.42 -2.58
CA LYS A 166 -3.05 18.38 -3.56
C LYS A 166 -4.22 17.50 -3.08
N VAL A 167 -3.98 16.63 -2.10
CA VAL A 167 -4.95 15.68 -1.54
C VAL A 167 -5.51 16.18 -0.20
N CYS A 168 -4.72 16.89 0.60
CA CYS A 168 -5.04 17.35 1.96
C CYS A 168 -4.67 18.81 2.19
#